data_AF-A0A521VIC6-F1
#
_entry.id   AF-A0A521VIC6-F1
#
_cell.length_a   1.000
_cell.length_b   1.000
_cell.length_c   1.000
_cell.angle_alpha   90.00
_cell.angle_beta   90.00
_cell.angle_gamma   90.00
#
_symmetry.space_group_name_H-M   'P 1'
#
loop_
_entity.id
_entity.type
_entity.pdbx_description
1 polymer ?
#
loop_
_entity_poly.entity_id
_entity_poly.type
_entity_poly.pdbx_seq_one_letter_code
_entity_poly.pdbx_strand_id
1 'polypeptide(L)'
;MKYQANSSYILFGLYATLLFNSLLLYILNFNWLPGAYRGTLVFHIVAGLAIVLPLIGFLVAHIKSMPHRANLRALTAAVLSVVSIAGTIATGLLLYDEDLAAYKKMILWLHFASVIIFVAGISTHIALRRRNNFHFYVPLSAANIKRRGYPQHPFIRTLILSNIIFALFVLVLAPISQKGSGIVTKEFEPASAQIKDHRYLPSEALDGSKSCGDKSCHPDIYEQWNESMHHFSSFNNPYYKKAIEALLADNPVDKVRWCASCHDQLLLLPGDVKGDGLALINNHPNREKGITCLVCHAIDGSKDITGNGNYQIHDPGYAAMGATLFGKSPELRKAVILTKPEPHAISLLSDHLRTEKFCASCHKVSVPPAVNDYRWKRGQDNYDEWYASSFSGKHARAFYDRETKNCLTCHMPSVPSQDKGNDDGFVKSHRFAVANTAMPFITGHPKQLATAQEFLKNDIAAVDIFEVQVNGKKMDPESALPVLSPGDEVAMDIMVSNKNVGHSLPSGTNDSNEWWLEVQLQGNSGKALLSSGALTESKEVDSTAHFFKVILIDENAGTVNKRNVQNWYATAL
;
A
#
# COMPACT_ATOMS: atom_id res chain seq x y z
N MET A 1 45.61 34.47 -12.61
CA MET A 1 46.26 33.20 -12.18
C MET A 1 45.87 32.76 -10.76
N LYS A 2 46.09 33.56 -9.68
CA LYS A 2 45.74 33.14 -8.30
C LYS A 2 44.24 32.82 -8.09
N TYR A 3 43.34 33.58 -8.71
CA TYR A 3 41.89 33.32 -8.65
C TYR A 3 41.51 31.97 -9.28
N GLN A 4 41.99 31.68 -10.50
CA GLN A 4 41.74 30.40 -11.17
C GLN A 4 42.32 29.20 -10.40
N ALA A 5 43.48 29.37 -9.74
CA ALA A 5 44.05 28.36 -8.86
C ALA A 5 43.09 28.05 -7.70
N ASN A 6 42.63 29.08 -7.00
CA ASN A 6 41.71 28.93 -5.88
C ASN A 6 40.37 28.32 -6.31
N SER A 7 39.80 28.78 -7.43
CA SER A 7 38.57 28.21 -8.01
C SER A 7 38.72 26.72 -8.36
N SER A 8 39.87 26.31 -8.90
CA SER A 8 40.12 24.89 -9.19
C SER A 8 40.19 24.03 -7.92
N TYR A 9 40.82 24.53 -6.85
CA TYR A 9 40.85 23.82 -5.57
C TYR A 9 39.47 23.70 -4.91
N ILE A 10 38.63 24.74 -5.02
CA ILE A 10 37.26 24.71 -4.52
C ILE A 10 36.46 23.65 -5.29
N LEU A 11 36.51 23.67 -6.63
CA LEU A 11 35.81 22.68 -7.45
C LEU A 11 36.29 21.25 -7.18
N PHE A 12 37.59 21.02 -7.02
CA PHE A 12 38.09 19.70 -6.63
C PHE A 12 37.61 19.26 -5.25
N GLY A 13 37.50 20.17 -4.28
CA GLY A 13 36.96 19.86 -2.94
C GLY A 13 35.48 19.47 -2.99
N LEU A 14 34.66 20.24 -3.75
CA LEU A 14 33.24 19.94 -3.96
C LEU A 14 33.07 18.60 -4.69
N TYR A 15 33.82 18.39 -5.78
CA TYR A 15 33.75 17.16 -6.55
C TYR A 15 34.22 15.93 -5.77
N ALA A 16 35.31 16.05 -4.98
CA ALA A 16 35.76 14.97 -4.10
C ALA A 16 34.70 14.60 -3.05
N THR A 17 33.95 15.59 -2.55
CA THR A 17 32.83 15.34 -1.63
C THR A 17 31.69 14.60 -2.33
N LEU A 18 31.34 15.00 -3.56
CA LEU A 18 30.35 14.29 -4.36
C LEU A 18 30.78 12.85 -4.68
N LEU A 19 32.05 12.61 -5.00
CA LEU A 19 32.57 11.25 -5.22
C LEU A 19 32.48 10.39 -3.95
N PHE A 20 32.86 10.95 -2.80
CA PHE A 20 32.73 10.25 -1.51
C PHE A 20 31.26 9.95 -1.18
N ASN A 21 30.38 10.92 -1.40
CA ASN A 21 28.94 10.77 -1.25
C ASN A 21 28.35 9.71 -2.21
N SER A 22 28.79 9.66 -3.47
CA SER A 22 28.41 8.62 -4.44
C SER A 22 28.88 7.23 -4.02
N LEU A 23 30.11 7.12 -3.50
CA LEU A 23 30.62 5.86 -2.96
C LEU A 23 29.75 5.39 -1.78
N LEU A 24 29.36 6.31 -0.90
CA LEU A 24 28.42 5.99 0.17
C LEU A 24 27.05 5.56 -0.38
N LEU A 25 26.49 6.21 -1.41
CA LEU A 25 25.22 5.75 -2.03
C LEU A 25 25.32 4.34 -2.63
N TYR A 26 26.50 3.98 -3.12
CA TYR A 26 26.74 2.64 -3.66
C TYR A 26 26.85 1.58 -2.56
N ILE A 27 27.48 1.92 -1.43
CA ILE A 27 27.72 1.00 -0.31
C ILE A 27 26.50 0.93 0.64
N LEU A 28 25.82 2.05 0.88
CA LEU A 28 24.71 2.14 1.82
C LEU A 28 23.52 1.36 1.29
N ASN A 29 23.10 0.37 2.07
CA ASN A 29 21.86 -0.34 1.86
C ASN A 29 20.71 0.37 2.59
N PHE A 30 19.65 0.70 1.85
CA PHE A 30 18.45 1.32 2.43
C PHE A 30 17.86 0.49 3.58
N ASN A 31 17.94 -0.84 3.50
CA ASN A 31 17.38 -1.74 4.51
C ASN A 31 18.14 -1.68 5.86
N TRP A 32 19.37 -1.16 5.86
CA TRP A 32 20.24 -1.15 7.05
C TRP A 32 20.30 0.25 7.66
N LEU A 33 20.39 1.29 6.83
CA LEU A 33 20.54 2.68 7.25
C LEU A 33 19.68 3.63 6.40
N PRO A 34 18.34 3.56 6.48
CA PRO A 34 17.43 4.28 5.59
C PRO A 34 17.54 5.81 5.72
N GLY A 35 17.87 6.32 6.92
CA GLY A 35 18.12 7.74 7.15
C GLY A 35 19.38 8.25 6.46
N ALA A 36 20.49 7.55 6.69
CA ALA A 36 21.77 7.88 6.05
C ALA A 36 21.67 7.81 4.54
N TYR A 37 20.99 6.79 4.02
CA TYR A 37 20.72 6.65 2.60
C TYR A 37 19.96 7.87 2.03
N ARG A 38 18.83 8.26 2.64
CA ARG A 38 18.01 9.40 2.19
C ARG A 38 18.79 10.70 2.21
N GLY A 39 19.47 11.00 3.31
CA GLY A 39 20.29 12.21 3.42
C GLY A 39 21.44 12.26 2.40
N THR A 40 22.05 11.10 2.14
CA THR A 40 23.10 10.96 1.12
C THR A 40 22.56 11.21 -0.29
N LEU A 41 21.37 10.67 -0.61
CA LEU A 41 20.74 10.87 -1.91
C LEU A 41 20.38 12.33 -2.12
N VAL A 42 19.66 12.95 -1.20
CA VAL A 42 19.26 14.36 -1.30
C VAL A 42 20.47 15.28 -1.42
N PHE A 43 21.51 15.05 -0.61
CA PHE A 43 22.73 15.83 -0.73
C PHE A 43 23.36 15.68 -2.12
N HIS A 44 23.41 14.47 -2.67
CA HIS A 44 23.96 14.23 -4.01
C HIS A 44 23.27 15.10 -5.06
N ILE A 45 21.94 15.14 -5.01
CA ILE A 45 21.09 15.89 -5.93
C ILE A 45 21.35 17.39 -5.80
N VAL A 46 21.23 17.92 -4.58
CA VAL A 46 21.35 19.36 -4.31
C VAL A 46 22.76 19.85 -4.61
N ALA A 47 23.79 19.15 -4.13
CA ALA A 47 25.18 19.53 -4.36
C ALA A 47 25.59 19.33 -5.83
N GLY A 48 25.07 18.30 -6.50
CA GLY A 48 25.29 18.04 -7.93
C GLY A 48 24.69 19.11 -8.84
N LEU A 49 23.55 19.69 -8.47
CA LEU A 49 23.00 20.86 -9.17
C LEU A 49 23.77 22.15 -8.82
N ALA A 50 24.10 22.33 -7.54
CA ALA A 50 24.80 23.53 -7.07
C ALA A 50 26.22 23.69 -7.65
N ILE A 51 26.91 22.60 -7.97
CA ILE A 51 28.27 22.64 -8.54
C ILE A 51 28.29 23.09 -10.02
N VAL A 52 27.16 23.03 -10.73
CA VAL A 52 27.09 23.38 -12.17
C VAL A 52 27.47 24.84 -12.42
N LEU A 53 26.92 25.78 -11.65
CA LEU A 53 27.19 27.21 -11.81
C LEU A 53 28.67 27.59 -11.60
N PRO A 54 29.33 27.20 -10.49
CA PRO A 54 30.76 27.50 -10.31
C PRO A 54 31.63 26.75 -11.33
N LEU A 55 31.22 25.55 -11.79
CA LEU A 55 31.92 24.83 -12.85
C LEU A 55 31.88 25.61 -14.18
N ILE A 56 30.71 26.10 -14.59
CA ILE A 56 30.57 26.93 -15.79
C ILE A 56 31.42 28.20 -15.67
N GLY A 57 31.35 28.89 -14.53
CA GLY A 57 32.16 30.09 -14.27
C GLY A 57 33.66 29.83 -14.39
N PHE A 58 34.13 28.70 -13.87
CA PHE A 58 35.52 28.27 -14.03
C PHE A 58 35.85 27.92 -15.48
N LEU A 59 35.03 27.13 -16.16
CA LEU A 59 35.27 26.71 -17.55
C LEU A 59 35.37 27.91 -18.49
N VAL A 60 34.46 28.88 -18.39
CA VAL A 60 34.48 30.11 -19.21
C VAL A 60 35.77 30.90 -18.96
N ALA A 61 36.13 31.14 -17.69
CA ALA A 61 37.35 31.86 -17.36
C ALA A 61 38.61 31.10 -17.81
N HIS A 62 38.62 29.78 -17.65
CA HIS A 62 39.72 28.90 -17.99
C HIS A 62 39.97 28.89 -19.51
N ILE A 63 38.92 28.69 -20.32
CA ILE A 63 39.00 28.68 -21.78
C ILE A 63 39.50 30.03 -22.31
N LYS A 64 38.99 31.15 -21.80
CA LYS A 64 39.43 32.51 -22.20
C LYS A 64 40.91 32.78 -21.92
N SER A 65 41.45 32.19 -20.85
CA SER A 65 42.84 32.40 -20.41
C SER A 65 43.86 31.44 -21.03
N MET A 66 43.39 30.41 -21.74
CA MET A 66 44.23 29.33 -22.24
C MET A 66 44.74 29.62 -23.66
N PRO A 67 46.07 29.67 -23.90
CA PRO A 67 46.59 29.71 -25.25
C PRO A 67 46.23 28.40 -25.94
N HIS A 68 45.22 28.47 -26.82
CA HIS A 68 44.89 27.40 -27.76
C HIS A 68 46.11 27.13 -28.62
N ARG A 69 46.48 25.84 -28.78
CA ARG A 69 47.33 25.26 -29.86
C ARG A 69 48.67 24.59 -29.48
N ALA A 70 49.16 24.60 -28.24
CA ALA A 70 50.50 24.03 -27.96
C ALA A 70 50.57 22.52 -27.65
N ASN A 71 49.47 21.86 -27.23
CA ASN A 71 49.49 20.43 -26.87
C ASN A 71 48.14 19.77 -27.19
N LEU A 72 48.10 19.07 -28.34
CA LEU A 72 46.88 18.42 -28.84
C LEU A 72 46.36 17.35 -27.86
N ARG A 73 47.24 16.53 -27.29
CA ARG A 73 46.86 15.47 -26.33
C ARG A 73 46.20 16.06 -25.07
N ALA A 74 46.74 17.16 -24.55
CA ALA A 74 46.14 17.85 -23.42
C ALA A 74 44.79 18.50 -23.77
N LEU A 75 44.65 19.05 -24.99
CA LEU A 75 43.39 19.58 -25.48
C LEU A 75 42.34 18.47 -25.62
N THR A 76 42.68 17.33 -26.22
CA THR A 76 41.79 16.17 -26.33
C THR A 76 41.32 15.69 -24.97
N ALA A 77 42.23 15.57 -23.98
CA ALA A 77 41.86 15.19 -22.62
C ALA A 77 40.95 16.22 -21.94
N ALA A 78 41.14 17.52 -22.20
CA ALA A 78 40.24 18.58 -21.72
C ALA A 78 38.85 18.50 -22.36
N VAL A 79 38.78 18.36 -23.69
CA VAL A 79 37.51 18.24 -24.42
C VAL A 79 36.75 17.00 -23.94
N LEU A 80 37.45 15.86 -23.80
CA LEU A 80 36.85 14.64 -23.24
C LEU A 80 36.31 14.88 -21.84
N SER A 81 37.04 15.58 -20.97
CA SER A 81 36.56 15.92 -19.62
C SER A 81 35.30 16.79 -19.67
N VAL A 82 35.26 17.80 -20.53
CA VAL A 82 34.08 18.68 -20.68
C VAL A 82 32.87 17.90 -21.20
N VAL A 83 33.06 17.04 -22.20
CA VAL A 83 31.98 16.20 -22.73
C VAL A 83 31.49 15.21 -21.67
N SER A 84 32.41 14.58 -20.93
CA SER A 84 32.05 13.62 -19.87
C SER A 84 31.29 14.28 -18.72
N ILE A 85 31.72 15.45 -18.23
CA ILE A 85 30.99 16.14 -17.15
C ILE A 85 29.63 16.66 -17.63
N ALA A 86 29.52 17.11 -18.89
CA ALA A 86 28.23 17.44 -19.48
C ALA A 86 27.33 16.21 -19.57
N GLY A 87 27.87 15.05 -19.94
CA GLY A 87 27.19 13.76 -19.90
C GLY A 87 26.74 13.36 -18.50
N THR A 88 27.56 13.59 -17.46
CA THR A 88 27.18 13.36 -16.06
C THR A 88 25.99 14.23 -15.66
N ILE A 89 26.01 15.52 -16.00
CA ILE A 89 24.91 16.44 -15.69
C ILE A 89 23.65 16.03 -16.44
N ALA A 90 23.75 15.77 -17.75
CA ALA A 90 22.62 15.37 -18.59
C ALA A 90 21.99 14.06 -18.09
N THR A 91 22.79 13.02 -17.88
CA THR A 91 22.29 11.74 -17.33
C THR A 91 21.72 11.91 -15.92
N GLY A 92 22.30 12.78 -15.09
CA GLY A 92 21.76 13.12 -13.78
C GLY A 92 20.37 13.75 -13.87
N LEU A 93 20.15 14.67 -14.82
CA LEU A 93 18.84 15.29 -15.07
C LEU A 93 17.84 14.30 -15.68
N LEU A 94 18.28 13.44 -16.60
CA LEU A 94 17.42 12.42 -17.23
C LEU A 94 16.94 11.34 -16.24
N LEU A 95 17.64 11.13 -15.12
CA LEU A 95 17.15 10.24 -14.05
C LEU A 95 15.88 10.76 -13.36
N TYR A 96 15.56 12.06 -13.49
CA TYR A 96 14.30 12.64 -13.01
C TYR A 96 13.17 12.55 -14.04
N ASP A 97 13.51 12.28 -15.30
CA ASP A 97 12.52 12.20 -16.35
C ASP A 97 11.63 10.97 -16.13
N GLU A 98 10.33 11.22 -16.07
CA GLU A 98 9.32 10.20 -15.82
C GLU A 98 9.09 9.33 -17.04
N ASP A 99 9.27 9.89 -18.23
CA ASP A 99 9.06 9.19 -19.50
C ASP A 99 10.18 8.18 -19.78
N LEU A 100 11.29 8.31 -19.05
CA LEU A 100 12.45 7.43 -19.15
C LEU A 100 12.52 6.37 -18.04
N ALA A 101 11.42 6.12 -17.32
CA ALA A 101 11.37 5.16 -16.22
C ALA A 101 11.96 3.78 -16.58
N ALA A 102 11.61 3.23 -17.75
CA ALA A 102 12.11 1.94 -18.23
C ALA A 102 13.64 1.92 -18.49
N TYR A 103 14.24 3.09 -18.71
CA TYR A 103 15.66 3.23 -19.05
C TYR A 103 16.53 3.70 -17.88
N LYS A 104 15.96 3.94 -16.69
CA LYS A 104 16.69 4.50 -15.53
C LYS A 104 17.93 3.71 -15.14
N LYS A 105 17.89 2.37 -15.21
CA LYS A 105 19.07 1.53 -14.94
C LYS A 105 20.20 1.78 -15.94
N MET A 106 19.86 1.90 -17.23
CA MET A 106 20.84 2.21 -18.28
C MET A 106 21.39 3.63 -18.11
N ILE A 107 20.53 4.62 -17.84
CA ILE A 107 20.93 6.01 -17.60
C ILE A 107 21.87 6.11 -16.40
N LEU A 108 21.60 5.36 -15.32
CA LEU A 108 22.47 5.31 -14.15
C LEU A 108 23.86 4.73 -14.48
N TRP A 109 23.94 3.69 -15.32
CA TRP A 109 25.23 3.17 -15.79
C TRP A 109 26.00 4.18 -16.65
N LEU A 110 25.30 4.90 -17.53
CA LEU A 110 25.91 6.00 -18.31
C LEU A 110 26.39 7.12 -17.40
N HIS A 111 25.65 7.44 -16.33
CA HIS A 111 26.06 8.39 -15.32
C HIS A 111 27.37 7.95 -14.66
N PHE A 112 27.48 6.70 -14.19
CA PHE A 112 28.73 6.17 -13.62
C PHE A 112 29.90 6.17 -14.61
N ALA A 113 29.67 5.72 -15.85
CA ALA A 113 30.71 5.70 -16.88
C ALA A 113 31.23 7.12 -17.15
N SER A 114 30.34 8.11 -17.25
CA SER A 114 30.71 9.51 -17.49
C SER A 114 31.57 10.10 -16.36
N VAL A 115 31.29 9.74 -15.10
CA VAL A 115 32.08 10.14 -13.92
C VAL A 115 33.50 9.55 -14.00
N ILE A 116 33.63 8.25 -14.31
CA ILE A 116 34.93 7.58 -14.42
C ILE A 116 35.77 8.21 -15.54
N ILE A 117 35.18 8.43 -16.72
CA ILE A 117 35.85 9.05 -17.86
C ILE A 117 36.26 10.49 -17.54
N PHE A 118 35.41 11.26 -16.83
CA PHE A 118 35.76 12.60 -16.38
C PHE A 118 36.99 12.59 -15.46
N VAL A 119 37.02 11.73 -14.44
CA VAL A 119 38.14 11.63 -13.49
C VAL A 119 39.44 11.27 -14.22
N ALA A 120 39.40 10.30 -15.14
CA ALA A 120 40.55 9.91 -15.95
C ALA A 120 41.00 11.04 -16.90
N GLY A 121 40.04 11.69 -17.56
CA GLY A 121 40.26 12.79 -18.50
C GLY A 121 40.91 14.00 -17.83
N ILE A 122 40.36 14.44 -16.69
CA ILE A 122 40.86 15.64 -16.00
C ILE A 122 42.24 15.38 -15.38
N SER A 123 42.47 14.18 -14.84
CA SER A 123 43.77 13.76 -14.32
C SER A 123 44.82 13.75 -15.43
N THR A 124 44.47 13.20 -16.60
CA THR A 124 45.34 13.18 -17.79
C THR A 124 45.61 14.60 -18.31
N HIS A 125 44.59 15.44 -18.38
CA HIS A 125 44.71 16.84 -18.79
C HIS A 125 45.71 17.61 -17.90
N ILE A 126 45.57 17.46 -16.58
CA ILE A 126 46.48 18.09 -15.60
C ILE A 126 47.90 17.52 -15.75
N ALA A 127 48.06 16.19 -15.87
CA ALA A 127 49.36 15.55 -15.98
C ALA A 127 50.12 15.96 -17.26
N LEU A 128 49.43 16.04 -18.40
CA LEU A 128 50.02 16.46 -19.67
C LEU A 128 50.38 17.96 -19.68
N ARG A 129 49.58 18.80 -19.00
CA ARG A 129 49.91 20.22 -18.85
C ARG A 129 51.07 20.47 -17.89
N ARG A 130 51.30 19.62 -16.87
CA ARG A 130 52.47 19.71 -15.95
C ARG A 130 53.84 19.63 -16.64
N ARG A 131 53.91 19.08 -17.85
CA ARG A 131 55.17 18.95 -18.60
C ARG A 131 55.56 20.23 -19.37
N ASN A 132 54.70 21.26 -19.41
CA ASN A 132 54.93 22.50 -20.18
C ASN A 132 54.78 23.76 -19.30
N ASN A 133 55.59 24.80 -19.52
CA ASN A 133 55.77 26.03 -18.69
C ASN A 133 54.52 26.91 -18.34
N PHE A 134 53.29 26.49 -18.64
CA PHE A 134 52.06 27.23 -18.27
C PHE A 134 51.31 26.50 -17.14
N HIS A 135 51.48 26.97 -15.90
CA HIS A 135 50.81 26.39 -14.73
C HIS A 135 50.09 27.46 -13.92
N PHE A 136 48.76 27.40 -13.90
CA PHE A 136 47.94 28.11 -12.90
C PHE A 136 47.57 27.19 -11.72
N TYR A 137 47.80 25.87 -11.83
CA TYR A 137 47.50 24.87 -10.80
C TYR A 137 48.77 24.30 -10.19
N VAL A 138 48.89 24.36 -8.86
CA VAL A 138 49.95 23.69 -8.10
C VAL A 138 49.39 22.37 -7.57
N PRO A 139 50.08 21.22 -7.74
CA PRO A 139 49.56 19.94 -7.29
C PRO A 139 49.23 19.93 -5.80
N LEU A 140 48.10 19.29 -5.47
CA LEU A 140 47.75 18.89 -4.12
C LEU A 140 48.80 17.90 -3.61
N SER A 141 49.79 18.40 -2.88
CA SER A 141 50.79 17.60 -2.17
C SER A 141 50.80 17.98 -0.69
N ALA A 142 51.17 17.05 0.18
CA ALA A 142 51.25 17.31 1.62
C ALA A 142 52.15 18.52 1.93
N ALA A 143 53.24 18.69 1.17
CA ALA A 143 54.15 19.83 1.30
C ALA A 143 53.49 21.17 0.93
N ASN A 144 52.69 21.21 -0.15
CA ASN A 144 52.02 22.44 -0.60
C ASN A 144 50.85 22.84 0.31
N ILE A 145 50.15 21.85 0.87
CA ILE A 145 49.08 22.07 1.86
C ILE A 145 49.68 22.57 3.17
N LYS A 146 50.78 21.94 3.65
CA LYS A 146 51.47 22.33 4.89
C LYS A 146 52.03 23.77 4.83
N ARG A 147 52.56 24.20 3.68
CA ARG A 147 53.10 25.56 3.48
C ARG A 147 52.09 26.69 3.68
N ARG A 148 50.81 26.45 3.40
CA ARG A 148 49.73 27.43 3.61
C ARG A 148 49.00 27.24 4.95
N GLY A 149 49.28 26.16 5.68
CA GLY A 149 48.48 25.71 6.82
C GLY A 149 47.25 24.90 6.37
N TYR A 150 47.05 23.74 7.01
CA TYR A 150 45.97 22.79 6.68
C TYR A 150 44.57 23.42 6.55
N PRO A 151 44.06 24.20 7.53
CA PRO A 151 42.70 24.77 7.44
C PRO A 151 42.58 25.95 6.48
N GLN A 152 43.70 26.57 6.08
CA GLN A 152 43.70 27.76 5.21
C GLN A 152 43.83 27.39 3.72
N HIS A 153 44.18 26.15 3.38
CA HIS A 153 44.24 25.71 1.99
C HIS A 153 42.83 25.59 1.38
N PRO A 154 42.51 26.25 0.24
CA PRO A 154 41.15 26.30 -0.30
C PRO A 154 40.50 24.93 -0.54
N PHE A 155 41.28 23.93 -0.99
CA PHE A 155 40.79 22.55 -1.16
C PHE A 155 40.37 21.91 0.16
N ILE A 156 41.23 21.97 1.19
CA ILE A 156 40.96 21.35 2.50
C ILE A 156 39.80 22.06 3.18
N ARG A 157 39.77 23.40 3.14
CA ARG A 157 38.65 24.18 3.68
C ARG A 157 37.34 23.82 2.99
N THR A 158 37.34 23.70 1.66
CA THR A 158 36.14 23.31 0.92
C THR A 158 35.71 21.91 1.31
N LEU A 159 36.64 20.94 1.32
CA LEU A 159 36.37 19.55 1.69
C LEU A 159 35.78 19.43 3.11
N ILE A 160 36.33 20.14 4.10
CA ILE A 160 35.81 20.13 5.47
C ILE A 160 34.39 20.72 5.49
N LEU A 161 34.18 21.90 4.90
CA LEU A 161 32.88 22.56 4.92
C LEU A 161 31.82 21.75 4.18
N SER A 162 32.12 21.21 3.00
CA SER A 162 31.19 20.40 2.22
C SER A 162 30.84 19.09 2.91
N ASN A 163 31.80 18.44 3.60
CA ASN A 163 31.51 17.24 4.38
C ASN A 163 30.73 17.54 5.68
N ILE A 164 30.94 18.70 6.32
CA ILE A 164 30.08 19.15 7.42
C ILE A 164 28.65 19.35 6.93
N ILE A 165 28.46 20.05 5.80
CA ILE A 165 27.13 20.23 5.19
C ILE A 165 26.53 18.87 4.83
N PHE A 166 27.28 17.97 4.21
CA PHE A 166 26.83 16.62 3.92
C PHE A 166 26.37 15.87 5.18
N ALA A 167 27.17 15.91 6.26
CA ALA A 167 26.79 15.32 7.54
C ALA A 167 25.51 15.94 8.10
N LEU A 168 25.31 17.25 7.98
CA LEU A 168 24.05 17.91 8.37
C LEU A 168 22.85 17.41 7.55
N PHE A 169 22.99 17.21 6.24
CA PHE A 169 21.93 16.61 5.41
C PHE A 169 21.59 15.19 5.88
N VAL A 170 22.61 14.38 6.19
CA VAL A 170 22.43 13.04 6.76
C VAL A 170 21.73 13.09 8.11
N LEU A 171 22.07 14.04 8.99
CA LEU A 171 21.47 14.16 10.31
C LEU A 171 20.03 14.69 10.27
N VAL A 172 19.75 15.69 9.44
CA VAL A 172 18.40 16.28 9.29
C VAL A 172 17.42 15.30 8.65
N LEU A 173 17.92 14.41 7.78
CA LEU A 173 17.12 13.38 7.10
C LEU A 173 17.27 11.99 7.70
N ALA A 174 18.09 11.85 8.74
CA ALA A 174 18.00 10.72 9.62
C ALA A 174 16.60 10.76 10.26
N PRO A 175 15.87 9.64 10.30
CA PRO A 175 14.58 9.63 10.94
C PRO A 175 14.79 10.00 12.41
N ILE A 176 14.34 11.20 12.81
CA ILE A 176 14.05 11.45 14.21
C ILE A 176 12.89 10.50 14.50
N SER A 177 13.23 9.35 15.08
CA SER A 177 12.24 8.34 15.40
C SER A 177 11.24 8.98 16.36
N GLN A 178 10.07 9.35 15.86
CA GLN A 178 8.94 9.74 16.68
C GLN A 178 8.37 8.46 17.28
N LYS A 179 9.12 7.83 18.18
CA LYS A 179 8.65 6.65 18.88
C LYS A 179 7.53 7.10 19.80
N GLY A 180 6.35 6.48 19.68
CA GLY A 180 5.29 6.66 20.65
C GLY A 180 5.72 6.20 22.04
N SER A 181 4.84 6.35 23.03
CA SER A 181 5.03 5.74 24.35
C SER A 181 5.11 4.21 24.23
N GLY A 182 5.70 3.57 25.25
CA GLY A 182 5.62 2.11 25.38
C GLY A 182 4.17 1.66 25.42
N ILE A 183 3.86 0.55 24.75
CA ILE A 183 2.51 -0.01 24.77
C ILE A 183 2.18 -0.45 26.20
N VAL A 184 1.04 0.00 26.70
CA VAL A 184 0.46 -0.53 27.93
C VAL A 184 -0.42 -1.69 27.51
N THR A 185 -0.01 -2.94 27.80
CA THR A 185 -0.71 -4.15 27.32
C THR A 185 -2.21 -4.13 27.62
N LYS A 186 -2.60 -3.72 28.83
CA LYS A 186 -4.01 -3.59 29.24
C LYS A 186 -4.81 -2.56 28.42
N GLU A 187 -4.13 -1.59 27.82
CA GLU A 187 -4.73 -0.58 26.94
C GLU A 187 -4.75 -1.01 25.47
N PHE A 188 -4.32 -2.24 25.17
CA PHE A 188 -4.27 -2.81 23.84
C PHE A 188 -5.11 -4.08 23.72
N GLU A 189 -5.20 -4.88 24.80
CA GLU A 189 -6.10 -6.02 24.89
C GLU A 189 -7.59 -5.60 24.78
N PRO A 190 -8.46 -6.45 24.20
CA PRO A 190 -8.20 -7.80 23.69
C PRO A 190 -7.76 -7.86 22.20
N ALA A 191 -7.21 -6.78 21.63
CA ALA A 191 -6.69 -6.80 20.26
C ALA A 191 -5.46 -7.74 20.13
N SER A 192 -5.39 -8.50 19.03
CA SER A 192 -4.27 -9.42 18.76
C SER A 192 -3.11 -8.78 17.99
N ALA A 193 -3.23 -7.51 17.60
CA ALA A 193 -2.25 -6.79 16.80
C ALA A 193 -0.90 -6.66 17.52
N GLN A 194 0.20 -6.63 16.75
CA GLN A 194 1.55 -6.56 17.30
C GLN A 194 2.36 -5.48 16.61
N ILE A 195 2.81 -4.49 17.39
CA ILE A 195 3.79 -3.52 16.92
C ILE A 195 5.18 -4.04 17.28
N LYS A 196 6.05 -4.25 16.29
CA LYS A 196 7.36 -4.90 16.48
C LYS A 196 8.27 -4.22 17.52
N ASP A 197 8.17 -2.90 17.63
CA ASP A 197 8.96 -2.10 18.58
C ASP A 197 8.33 -2.02 19.99
N HIS A 198 7.17 -2.66 20.23
CA HIS A 198 6.40 -2.58 21.48
C HIS A 198 6.08 -1.14 21.95
N ARG A 199 5.90 -0.23 20.99
CA ARG A 199 5.56 1.19 21.21
C ARG A 199 4.44 1.60 20.28
N TYR A 200 3.57 2.51 20.71
CA TYR A 200 2.51 3.04 19.84
C TYR A 200 3.11 3.70 18.59
N LEU A 201 2.39 3.59 17.48
CA LEU A 201 2.76 4.23 16.22
C LEU A 201 2.10 5.62 16.16
N PRO A 202 2.84 6.69 15.83
CA PRO A 202 2.22 7.99 15.59
C PRO A 202 1.27 7.89 14.40
N SER A 203 0.17 8.64 14.39
CA SER A 203 -0.82 8.58 13.31
C SER A 203 -0.21 8.90 11.94
N GLU A 204 0.83 9.73 11.88
CA GLU A 204 1.57 10.06 10.66
C GLU A 204 2.32 8.87 10.04
N ALA A 205 2.56 7.80 10.81
CA ALA A 205 3.09 6.53 10.28
C ALA A 205 2.05 5.76 9.45
N LEU A 206 0.77 6.08 9.64
CA LEU A 206 -0.36 5.26 9.22
C LEU A 206 -1.38 6.06 8.38
N ASP A 207 -1.51 7.38 8.50
CA ASP A 207 -2.41 8.21 7.67
C ASP A 207 -1.72 8.67 6.38
N GLY A 208 -2.50 9.22 5.44
CA GLY A 208 -2.00 9.91 4.27
C GLY A 208 -2.24 9.20 2.95
N SER A 209 -3.26 8.33 2.85
CA SER A 209 -3.61 7.62 1.61
C SER A 209 -3.70 8.54 0.39
N LYS A 210 -4.28 9.74 0.53
CA LYS A 210 -4.38 10.74 -0.55
C LYS A 210 -3.01 11.08 -1.15
N SER A 211 -1.97 11.13 -0.32
CA SER A 211 -0.61 11.46 -0.75
C SER A 211 0.01 10.40 -1.66
N CYS A 212 -0.50 9.16 -1.64
CA CYS A 212 -0.10 8.08 -2.54
C CYS A 212 -0.69 8.29 -3.96
N GLY A 213 -1.92 8.81 -4.04
CA GLY A 213 -2.59 9.15 -5.30
C GLY A 213 -2.19 10.50 -5.89
N ASP A 214 -1.70 11.43 -5.05
CA ASP A 214 -1.26 12.75 -5.48
C ASP A 214 -0.11 12.69 -6.51
N LYS A 215 -0.04 13.72 -7.37
CA LYS A 215 1.03 13.92 -8.38
C LYS A 215 1.23 12.74 -9.33
N SER A 216 0.18 11.94 -9.54
CA SER A 216 0.12 10.87 -10.54
C SER A 216 1.10 9.72 -10.26
N CYS A 217 1.36 9.40 -8.98
CA CYS A 217 2.06 8.16 -8.62
C CYS A 217 1.10 6.96 -8.66
N HIS A 218 0.06 6.98 -7.82
CA HIS A 218 -0.94 5.90 -7.74
C HIS A 218 -2.41 6.38 -7.79
N PRO A 219 -2.80 7.25 -8.75
CA PRO A 219 -4.16 7.78 -8.83
C PRO A 219 -5.22 6.69 -9.01
N ASP A 220 -4.97 5.67 -9.84
CA ASP A 220 -5.96 4.63 -10.12
C ASP A 220 -6.19 3.74 -8.88
N ILE A 221 -5.11 3.31 -8.23
CA ILE A 221 -5.18 2.53 -6.99
C ILE A 221 -5.86 3.33 -5.87
N TYR A 222 -5.54 4.62 -5.74
CA TYR A 222 -6.17 5.48 -4.74
C TYR A 222 -7.68 5.60 -4.95
N GLU A 223 -8.14 5.83 -6.19
CA GLU A 223 -9.56 5.89 -6.51
C GLU A 223 -10.27 4.57 -6.17
N GLN A 224 -9.66 3.43 -6.56
CA GLN A 224 -10.20 2.10 -6.27
C GLN A 224 -10.35 1.86 -4.76
N TRP A 225 -9.32 2.19 -3.97
CA TRP A 225 -9.35 2.07 -2.51
C TRP A 225 -10.37 3.00 -1.87
N ASN A 226 -10.44 4.26 -2.32
CA ASN A 226 -11.30 5.30 -1.76
C ASN A 226 -12.80 4.97 -1.87
N GLU A 227 -13.18 4.14 -2.84
CA GLU A 227 -14.56 3.65 -3.00
C GLU A 227 -14.80 2.30 -2.30
N SER A 228 -13.76 1.65 -1.75
CA SER A 228 -13.81 0.30 -1.22
C SER A 228 -14.30 0.21 0.24
N MET A 229 -14.73 -0.97 0.65
CA MET A 229 -15.09 -1.25 2.04
C MET A 229 -13.90 -1.16 3.02
N HIS A 230 -12.66 -1.23 2.55
CA HIS A 230 -11.50 -0.99 3.43
C HIS A 230 -11.35 0.49 3.77
N HIS A 231 -11.63 1.40 2.83
CA HIS A 231 -11.75 2.82 3.18
C HIS A 231 -12.96 3.04 4.10
N PHE A 232 -14.10 2.41 3.82
CA PHE A 232 -15.29 2.44 4.67
C PHE A 232 -15.28 1.40 5.81
N SER A 233 -14.12 1.12 6.40
CA SER A 233 -14.02 0.15 7.51
C SER A 233 -14.34 0.78 8.87
N SER A 234 -14.16 2.09 9.02
CA SER A 234 -14.22 2.80 10.30
C SER A 234 -15.55 3.57 10.44
N PHE A 235 -15.59 4.67 11.20
CA PHE A 235 -16.82 5.39 11.50
C PHE A 235 -17.40 6.21 10.33
N ASN A 236 -16.74 6.18 9.17
CA ASN A 236 -17.31 6.60 7.88
C ASN A 236 -18.32 5.57 7.31
N ASN A 237 -18.45 4.40 7.94
CA ASN A 237 -19.49 3.42 7.65
C ASN A 237 -20.62 3.52 8.69
N PRO A 238 -21.84 3.92 8.28
CA PRO A 238 -22.94 4.14 9.21
C PRO A 238 -23.39 2.86 9.93
N TYR A 239 -23.29 1.68 9.28
CA TYR A 239 -23.66 0.40 9.88
C TYR A 239 -22.67 -0.01 10.97
N TYR A 240 -21.37 0.12 10.68
CA TYR A 240 -20.32 -0.15 11.66
C TYR A 240 -20.39 0.81 12.84
N LYS A 241 -20.52 2.12 12.55
CA LYS A 241 -20.68 3.17 13.57
C LYS A 241 -21.83 2.83 14.53
N LYS A 242 -23.00 2.44 14.01
CA LYS A 242 -24.15 2.05 14.83
C LYS A 242 -23.92 0.79 15.67
N ALA A 243 -23.20 -0.20 15.14
CA ALA A 243 -22.84 -1.39 15.91
C ALA A 243 -21.91 -1.06 17.09
N ILE A 244 -20.95 -0.15 16.91
CA ILE A 244 -20.07 0.29 18.01
C ILE A 244 -20.82 1.17 19.01
N GLU A 245 -21.71 2.06 18.56
CA GLU A 245 -22.59 2.82 19.47
C GLU A 245 -23.45 1.88 20.32
N ALA A 246 -24.01 0.81 19.73
CA ALA A 246 -24.78 -0.19 20.46
C ALA A 246 -23.93 -1.02 21.44
N LEU A 247 -22.68 -1.33 21.09
CA LEU A 247 -21.73 -1.98 22.00
C LEU A 247 -21.45 -1.08 23.21
N LEU A 248 -21.12 0.19 22.98
CA LEU A 248 -20.76 1.16 24.02
C LEU A 248 -21.91 1.59 24.92
N ALA A 249 -23.17 1.32 24.55
CA ALA A 249 -24.32 1.62 25.39
C ALA A 249 -24.24 0.92 26.76
N ASP A 250 -23.75 -0.32 26.77
CA ASP A 250 -23.70 -1.18 27.96
C ASP A 250 -22.29 -1.70 28.28
N ASN A 251 -21.27 -1.33 27.48
CA ASN A 251 -19.92 -1.88 27.61
C ASN A 251 -18.83 -0.80 27.64
N PRO A 252 -17.69 -1.07 28.30
CA PRO A 252 -16.55 -0.17 28.25
C PRO A 252 -15.90 -0.15 26.86
N VAL A 253 -15.10 0.91 26.62
CA VAL A 253 -14.38 1.13 25.35
C VAL A 253 -13.29 0.10 25.07
N ASP A 254 -12.86 -0.68 26.06
CA ASP A 254 -11.87 -1.74 25.90
C ASP A 254 -12.35 -2.84 24.94
N LYS A 255 -13.63 -3.22 24.98
CA LYS A 255 -14.22 -4.20 24.04
C LYS A 255 -14.14 -3.73 22.59
N VAL A 256 -14.16 -2.41 22.34
CA VAL A 256 -14.01 -1.83 21.00
C VAL A 256 -12.65 -2.18 20.39
N ARG A 257 -11.61 -2.43 21.19
CA ARG A 257 -10.26 -2.76 20.67
C ARG A 257 -10.23 -4.06 19.86
N TRP A 258 -11.12 -5.01 20.16
CA TRP A 258 -11.31 -6.19 19.32
C TRP A 258 -11.84 -5.83 17.93
N CYS A 259 -12.79 -4.90 17.83
CA CYS A 259 -13.27 -4.39 16.55
C CYS A 259 -12.17 -3.58 15.85
N ALA A 260 -11.48 -2.72 16.62
CA ALA A 260 -10.47 -1.79 16.13
C ALA A 260 -9.22 -2.49 15.58
N SER A 261 -8.96 -3.75 15.95
CA SER A 261 -7.86 -4.53 15.36
C SER A 261 -8.07 -4.79 13.87
N CYS A 262 -9.32 -4.83 13.39
CA CYS A 262 -9.64 -5.02 11.98
C CYS A 262 -10.20 -3.76 11.30
N HIS A 263 -10.90 -2.89 12.04
CA HIS A 263 -11.66 -1.76 11.46
C HIS A 263 -11.01 -0.38 11.65
N ASP A 264 -10.35 -0.17 12.79
CA ASP A 264 -9.90 1.15 13.26
C ASP A 264 -8.40 1.14 13.65
N GLN A 265 -7.55 0.53 12.83
CA GLN A 265 -6.12 0.40 13.14
C GLN A 265 -5.43 1.76 13.31
N LEU A 266 -5.87 2.78 12.59
CA LEU A 266 -5.38 4.15 12.73
C LEU A 266 -5.78 4.80 14.08
N LEU A 267 -6.71 4.20 14.82
CA LEU A 267 -7.07 4.61 16.19
C LEU A 267 -6.42 3.68 17.23
N LEU A 268 -6.38 2.37 16.94
CA LEU A 268 -5.81 1.37 17.85
C LEU A 268 -4.29 1.52 18.01
N LEU A 269 -3.57 1.62 16.90
CA LEU A 269 -2.10 1.57 16.87
C LEU A 269 -1.41 2.82 17.46
N PRO A 270 -2.03 4.01 17.42
CA PRO A 270 -1.57 5.16 18.22
C PRO A 270 -2.00 5.13 19.70
N GLY A 271 -2.92 4.24 20.08
CA GLY A 271 -3.42 4.12 21.45
C GLY A 271 -4.56 5.08 21.79
N ASP A 272 -5.39 5.42 20.80
CA ASP A 272 -6.50 6.37 20.92
C ASP A 272 -7.82 5.71 21.35
N VAL A 273 -7.92 4.37 21.31
CA VAL A 273 -9.11 3.61 21.74
C VAL A 273 -9.18 3.49 23.27
N LYS A 274 -9.50 4.60 23.92
CA LYS A 274 -9.60 4.75 25.38
C LYS A 274 -10.56 5.88 25.78
N GLY A 275 -10.88 5.97 27.07
CA GLY A 275 -11.68 7.05 27.63
C GLY A 275 -13.16 6.99 27.20
N ASP A 276 -13.74 8.16 26.91
CA ASP A 276 -15.11 8.28 26.41
C ASP A 276 -15.19 7.74 24.98
N GLY A 277 -15.73 6.53 24.83
CA GLY A 277 -15.88 5.86 23.54
C GLY A 277 -16.78 6.63 22.56
N LEU A 278 -17.73 7.45 23.02
CA LEU A 278 -18.54 8.28 22.12
C LEU A 278 -17.75 9.46 21.55
N ALA A 279 -16.81 10.01 22.31
CA ALA A 279 -15.91 11.04 21.82
C ALA A 279 -14.96 10.49 20.73
N LEU A 280 -14.50 9.24 20.87
CA LEU A 280 -13.74 8.53 19.84
C LEU A 280 -14.53 8.48 18.52
N ILE A 281 -15.80 8.10 18.59
CA ILE A 281 -16.69 7.93 17.43
C ILE A 281 -17.06 9.27 16.78
N ASN A 282 -17.31 10.31 17.57
CA ASN A 282 -17.92 11.54 17.05
C ASN A 282 -16.92 12.66 16.77
N ASN A 283 -15.80 12.69 17.50
CA ASN A 283 -14.92 13.86 17.54
C ASN A 283 -13.48 13.57 17.11
N HIS A 284 -13.04 12.31 17.13
CA HIS A 284 -11.65 12.00 16.78
C HIS A 284 -11.31 12.41 15.33
N PRO A 285 -10.16 13.05 15.05
CA PRO A 285 -9.83 13.54 13.70
C PRO A 285 -9.64 12.43 12.67
N ASN A 286 -9.23 11.24 13.12
CA ASN A 286 -8.96 10.09 12.24
C ASN A 286 -10.11 9.07 12.15
N ARG A 287 -11.28 9.39 12.71
CA ARG A 287 -12.43 8.47 12.86
C ARG A 287 -13.02 7.96 11.53
N GLU A 288 -12.77 8.66 10.43
CA GLU A 288 -13.43 8.43 9.13
C GLU A 288 -12.41 7.98 8.06
N LYS A 289 -11.21 7.56 8.47
CA LYS A 289 -10.09 7.25 7.56
C LYS A 289 -10.05 5.79 7.09
N GLY A 290 -10.69 4.88 7.84
CA GLY A 290 -10.66 3.45 7.58
C GLY A 290 -9.27 2.82 7.62
N ILE A 291 -9.14 1.68 6.95
CA ILE A 291 -7.87 1.03 6.68
C ILE A 291 -7.17 1.80 5.57
N THR A 292 -6.17 2.58 5.92
CA THR A 292 -5.38 3.40 4.97
C THR A 292 -4.38 2.57 4.17
N CYS A 293 -3.79 3.19 3.13
CA CYS A 293 -2.70 2.56 2.37
C CYS A 293 -1.54 2.15 3.30
N LEU A 294 -1.11 3.04 4.20
CA LEU A 294 0.01 2.76 5.09
C LEU A 294 -0.34 1.73 6.17
N VAL A 295 -1.59 1.62 6.64
CA VAL A 295 -1.98 0.54 7.54
C VAL A 295 -1.75 -0.82 6.88
N CYS A 296 -2.23 -1.02 5.64
CA CYS A 296 -2.01 -2.28 4.92
C CYS A 296 -0.53 -2.49 4.60
N HIS A 297 0.13 -1.49 4.02
CA HIS A 297 1.50 -1.62 3.51
C HIS A 297 2.59 -1.61 4.59
N ALA A 298 2.27 -1.25 5.83
CA ALA A 298 3.15 -1.37 6.98
C ALA A 298 3.12 -2.76 7.64
N ILE A 299 2.15 -3.60 7.28
CA ILE A 299 2.07 -4.99 7.76
C ILE A 299 3.11 -5.82 7.01
N ASP A 300 3.98 -6.50 7.77
CA ASP A 300 5.05 -7.32 7.22
C ASP A 300 5.10 -8.73 7.80
N GLY A 301 4.10 -9.11 8.59
CA GLY A 301 3.96 -10.45 9.11
C GLY A 301 2.64 -10.66 9.85
N SER A 302 2.46 -11.88 10.32
CA SER A 302 1.43 -12.25 11.29
C SER A 302 2.03 -13.25 12.28
N LYS A 303 1.49 -13.30 13.49
CA LYS A 303 1.96 -14.27 14.50
C LYS A 303 1.68 -15.71 14.07
N ASP A 304 0.46 -15.93 13.59
CA ASP A 304 -0.07 -17.22 13.19
C ASP A 304 -1.33 -17.00 12.32
N ILE A 305 -2.18 -18.02 12.18
CA ILE A 305 -3.44 -18.00 11.43
C ILE A 305 -4.68 -18.02 12.34
N THR A 306 -4.57 -17.52 13.58
CA THR A 306 -5.72 -17.46 14.50
C THR A 306 -6.70 -16.33 14.14
N GLY A 307 -6.20 -15.26 13.50
CA GLY A 307 -6.99 -14.12 13.03
C GLY A 307 -7.21 -13.03 14.08
N ASN A 308 -8.35 -12.34 14.09
CA ASN A 308 -8.68 -11.22 15.01
C ASN A 308 -7.68 -10.03 15.01
N GLY A 309 -7.10 -9.71 13.87
CA GLY A 309 -6.10 -8.68 13.69
C GLY A 309 -4.71 -9.09 14.20
N ASN A 310 -4.34 -10.37 14.17
CA ASN A 310 -3.04 -10.90 14.64
C ASN A 310 -1.83 -10.58 13.72
N TYR A 311 -1.85 -9.43 13.05
CA TYR A 311 -0.75 -8.97 12.20
C TYR A 311 0.41 -8.38 13.01
N GLN A 312 1.58 -8.35 12.38
CA GLN A 312 2.76 -7.63 12.82
C GLN A 312 2.95 -6.40 11.94
N ILE A 313 3.18 -5.25 12.59
CA ILE A 313 3.27 -3.96 11.93
C ILE A 313 4.42 -3.14 12.52
N HIS A 314 5.04 -2.29 11.69
CA HIS A 314 6.05 -1.32 12.10
C HIS A 314 5.95 -0.06 11.23
N ASP A 315 6.49 1.08 11.67
CA ASP A 315 6.56 2.27 10.82
C ASP A 315 7.55 2.01 9.65
N PRO A 316 7.10 2.03 8.38
CA PRO A 316 7.99 1.88 7.22
C PRO A 316 8.92 3.10 7.01
N GLY A 317 8.95 4.04 7.96
CA GLY A 317 9.77 5.24 7.99
C GLY A 317 9.02 6.50 7.54
N TYR A 318 7.70 6.44 7.48
CA TYR A 318 6.81 7.52 7.04
C TYR A 318 6.49 8.52 8.14
N ALA A 319 6.47 8.11 9.41
CA ALA A 319 6.29 9.05 10.52
C ALA A 319 7.36 10.14 10.51
N ALA A 320 8.62 9.71 10.40
CA ALA A 320 9.75 10.62 10.33
C ALA A 320 9.74 11.46 9.03
N MET A 321 9.23 10.93 7.91
CA MET A 321 9.11 11.70 6.67
C MET A 321 8.04 12.77 6.76
N GLY A 322 6.89 12.49 7.37
CA GLY A 322 5.75 13.40 7.46
C GLY A 322 6.10 14.78 8.04
N ALA A 323 7.03 14.83 9.01
CA ALA A 323 7.46 16.07 9.64
C ALA A 323 8.46 16.91 8.81
N THR A 324 9.09 16.32 7.78
CA THR A 324 10.13 16.98 6.97
C THR A 324 9.55 17.78 5.80
N LEU A 325 10.39 18.60 5.14
CA LEU A 325 10.04 19.24 3.86
C LEU A 325 9.62 18.20 2.80
N PHE A 326 10.16 16.98 2.85
CA PHE A 326 9.77 15.88 1.96
C PHE A 326 8.35 15.39 2.22
N GLY A 327 7.93 15.28 3.49
CA GLY A 327 6.55 14.93 3.82
C GLY A 327 5.54 16.00 3.42
N LYS A 328 5.96 17.27 3.50
CA LYS A 328 5.11 18.44 3.25
C LYS A 328 5.01 18.86 1.78
N SER A 329 6.00 18.54 0.93
CA SER A 329 5.97 18.86 -0.51
C SER A 329 5.79 17.59 -1.34
N PRO A 330 4.61 17.39 -1.95
CA PRO A 330 4.36 16.27 -2.85
C PRO A 330 5.32 16.24 -4.05
N GLU A 331 5.72 17.40 -4.56
CA GLU A 331 6.67 17.54 -5.68
C GLU A 331 8.05 17.04 -5.29
N LEU A 332 8.56 17.46 -4.12
CA LEU A 332 9.86 17.02 -3.64
C LEU A 332 9.87 15.53 -3.30
N ARG A 333 8.80 15.02 -2.68
CA ARG A 333 8.61 13.59 -2.43
C ARG A 333 8.62 12.79 -3.73
N LYS A 334 7.85 13.22 -4.73
CA LYS A 334 7.80 12.60 -6.05
C LYS A 334 9.18 12.58 -6.70
N ALA A 335 9.86 13.72 -6.75
CA ALA A 335 11.19 13.82 -7.35
C ALA A 335 12.16 12.80 -6.71
N VAL A 336 12.23 12.75 -5.38
CA VAL A 336 13.15 11.83 -4.67
C VAL A 336 12.79 10.36 -4.90
N ILE A 337 11.52 9.98 -4.81
CA ILE A 337 11.07 8.60 -5.03
C ILE A 337 11.37 8.18 -6.47
N LEU A 338 11.07 9.03 -7.46
CA LEU A 338 11.27 8.67 -8.86
C LEU A 338 12.75 8.62 -9.26
N THR A 339 13.64 9.37 -8.61
CA THR A 339 15.09 9.26 -8.88
C THR A 339 15.60 7.84 -8.59
N LYS A 340 15.12 7.22 -7.49
CA LYS A 340 15.45 5.82 -7.15
C LYS A 340 14.27 5.17 -6.41
N PRO A 341 13.38 4.46 -7.13
CA PRO A 341 12.11 3.96 -6.57
C PRO A 341 12.25 2.69 -5.72
N GLU A 342 13.35 1.94 -5.85
CA GLU A 342 13.59 0.68 -5.14
C GLU A 342 13.40 0.79 -3.60
N PRO A 343 13.99 1.76 -2.89
CA PRO A 343 13.71 2.00 -1.46
C PRO A 343 12.23 2.14 -1.10
N HIS A 344 11.46 2.86 -1.92
CA HIS A 344 10.03 3.06 -1.69
C HIS A 344 9.29 1.72 -1.84
N ALA A 345 9.57 0.97 -2.90
CA ALA A 345 8.99 -0.36 -3.13
C ALA A 345 9.29 -1.33 -1.98
N ILE A 346 10.56 -1.44 -1.56
CA ILE A 346 10.95 -2.36 -0.47
C ILE A 346 10.28 -1.98 0.86
N SER A 347 10.09 -0.69 1.14
CA SER A 347 9.46 -0.23 2.38
C SER A 347 7.95 -0.52 2.48
N LEU A 348 7.27 -0.76 1.36
CA LEU A 348 5.81 -0.89 1.31
C LEU A 348 5.32 -2.21 0.73
N LEU A 349 6.17 -3.00 0.09
CA LEU A 349 5.80 -4.24 -0.58
C LEU A 349 6.45 -5.45 0.11
N SER A 350 6.09 -5.68 1.37
CA SER A 350 6.56 -6.84 2.11
C SER A 350 6.07 -8.15 1.44
N ASP A 351 6.85 -9.23 1.55
CA ASP A 351 6.46 -10.53 1.00
C ASP A 351 5.16 -11.07 1.62
N HIS A 352 4.88 -10.67 2.88
CA HIS A 352 3.69 -11.09 3.60
C HIS A 352 2.40 -10.65 2.88
N LEU A 353 2.39 -9.46 2.28
CA LEU A 353 1.25 -8.94 1.51
C LEU A 353 0.85 -9.86 0.34
N ARG A 354 1.75 -10.72 -0.14
CA ARG A 354 1.50 -11.64 -1.25
C ARG A 354 0.91 -12.99 -0.82
N THR A 355 0.64 -13.16 0.48
CA THR A 355 0.20 -14.43 1.07
C THR A 355 -1.23 -14.36 1.60
N GLU A 356 -1.91 -15.50 1.63
CA GLU A 356 -3.24 -15.65 2.23
C GLU A 356 -3.27 -15.29 3.73
N LYS A 357 -2.11 -15.38 4.42
CA LYS A 357 -1.98 -15.09 5.84
C LYS A 357 -2.22 -13.61 6.14
N PHE A 358 -1.90 -12.72 5.21
CA PHE A 358 -2.17 -11.30 5.33
C PHE A 358 -3.68 -11.06 5.47
N CYS A 359 -4.48 -11.59 4.55
CA CYS A 359 -5.94 -11.47 4.60
C CYS A 359 -6.53 -12.20 5.81
N ALA A 360 -6.00 -13.39 6.13
CA ALA A 360 -6.45 -14.19 7.27
C ALA A 360 -6.28 -13.46 8.62
N SER A 361 -5.37 -12.50 8.72
CA SER A 361 -5.22 -11.71 9.94
C SER A 361 -6.52 -11.02 10.34
N CYS A 362 -7.33 -10.57 9.38
CA CYS A 362 -8.59 -9.86 9.64
C CYS A 362 -9.83 -10.66 9.21
N HIS A 363 -9.74 -11.47 8.16
CA HIS A 363 -10.85 -12.27 7.60
C HIS A 363 -11.01 -13.66 8.22
N LYS A 364 -10.31 -13.92 9.32
CA LYS A 364 -10.57 -15.05 10.21
C LYS A 364 -10.90 -14.49 11.58
N VAL A 365 -12.15 -14.63 11.99
CA VAL A 365 -12.71 -13.96 13.15
C VAL A 365 -13.15 -14.98 14.19
N SER A 366 -12.93 -14.64 15.44
CA SER A 366 -13.51 -15.33 16.58
C SER A 366 -13.85 -14.34 17.67
N VAL A 367 -14.92 -14.62 18.41
CA VAL A 367 -15.38 -13.76 19.49
C VAL A 367 -14.87 -14.36 20.81
N PRO A 368 -13.87 -13.77 21.47
CA PRO A 368 -13.33 -14.30 22.71
C PRO A 368 -14.25 -13.97 23.91
N PRO A 369 -14.07 -14.67 25.05
CA PRO A 369 -14.77 -14.34 26.29
C PRO A 369 -14.60 -12.88 26.74
N ALA A 370 -13.44 -12.28 26.47
CA ALA A 370 -13.18 -10.86 26.79
C ALA A 370 -14.10 -9.87 26.05
N VAL A 371 -14.82 -10.32 25.01
CA VAL A 371 -15.76 -9.49 24.24
C VAL A 371 -17.21 -9.86 24.58
N ASN A 372 -17.52 -11.15 24.69
CA ASN A 372 -18.91 -11.65 24.83
C ASN A 372 -19.28 -12.17 26.22
N ASP A 373 -18.37 -12.14 27.20
CA ASP A 373 -18.56 -12.60 28.58
C ASP A 373 -19.10 -14.04 28.71
N TYR A 374 -18.95 -14.87 27.67
CA TYR A 374 -19.52 -16.22 27.60
C TYR A 374 -18.46 -17.27 27.29
N ARG A 375 -18.09 -17.43 26.01
CA ARG A 375 -17.10 -18.41 25.56
C ARG A 375 -16.50 -18.01 24.22
N TRP A 376 -15.37 -18.62 23.89
CA TRP A 376 -14.82 -18.50 22.54
C TRP A 376 -15.79 -19.07 21.51
N LYS A 377 -16.06 -18.31 20.45
CA LYS A 377 -16.89 -18.76 19.32
C LYS A 377 -16.27 -18.37 17.99
N ARG A 378 -16.39 -19.26 17.01
CA ARG A 378 -15.93 -19.01 15.66
C ARG A 378 -16.88 -18.06 14.94
N GLY A 379 -16.44 -16.85 14.63
CA GLY A 379 -17.17 -15.93 13.77
C GLY A 379 -16.92 -16.25 12.29
N GLN A 380 -16.85 -15.20 11.47
CA GLN A 380 -16.51 -15.31 10.04
C GLN A 380 -15.17 -16.01 9.84
N ASP A 381 -15.12 -17.02 8.96
CA ASP A 381 -13.89 -17.79 8.69
C ASP A 381 -13.72 -18.10 7.21
N ASN A 382 -13.39 -17.09 6.42
CA ASN A 382 -13.18 -17.27 5.00
C ASN A 382 -11.87 -18.05 4.70
N TYR A 383 -10.92 -18.05 5.64
CA TYR A 383 -9.63 -18.72 5.45
C TYR A 383 -9.75 -20.23 5.57
N ASP A 384 -10.40 -20.76 6.60
CA ASP A 384 -10.52 -22.22 6.77
C ASP A 384 -11.43 -22.82 5.67
N GLU A 385 -12.48 -22.08 5.27
CA GLU A 385 -13.33 -22.45 4.13
C GLU A 385 -12.55 -22.47 2.81
N TRP A 386 -11.77 -21.41 2.53
CA TRP A 386 -10.87 -21.38 1.38
C TRP A 386 -9.85 -22.52 1.42
N TYR A 387 -9.22 -22.74 2.56
CA TYR A 387 -8.23 -23.78 2.73
C TYR A 387 -8.83 -25.15 2.41
N ALA A 388 -10.08 -25.42 2.84
CA ALA A 388 -10.78 -26.68 2.59
C ALA A 388 -11.26 -26.85 1.14
N SER A 389 -11.32 -25.78 0.34
CA SER A 389 -11.76 -25.81 -1.06
C SER A 389 -10.68 -26.32 -2.02
N SER A 390 -11.09 -26.65 -3.25
CA SER A 390 -10.16 -27.02 -4.33
C SER A 390 -9.25 -25.86 -4.74
N PHE A 391 -9.67 -24.60 -4.56
CA PHE A 391 -8.88 -23.43 -4.93
C PHE A 391 -7.61 -23.28 -4.10
N SER A 392 -7.55 -23.79 -2.87
CA SER A 392 -6.32 -23.73 -2.09
C SER A 392 -5.22 -24.62 -2.65
N GLY A 393 -5.58 -25.71 -3.34
CA GLY A 393 -4.67 -26.79 -3.70
C GLY A 393 -4.08 -27.56 -2.50
N LYS A 394 -4.60 -27.34 -1.28
CA LYS A 394 -4.03 -27.86 -0.03
C LYS A 394 -4.89 -28.93 0.65
N HIS A 395 -6.14 -29.11 0.24
CA HIS A 395 -7.09 -29.97 0.93
C HIS A 395 -7.36 -31.29 0.20
N ALA A 396 -7.15 -32.41 0.90
CA ALA A 396 -7.24 -33.76 0.35
C ALA A 396 -8.66 -34.18 -0.09
N ARG A 397 -9.71 -33.46 0.33
CA ARG A 397 -11.11 -33.76 -0.02
C ARG A 397 -11.62 -32.94 -1.21
N ALA A 398 -10.75 -32.22 -1.91
CA ALA A 398 -11.13 -31.58 -3.16
C ALA A 398 -11.38 -32.66 -4.23
N PHE A 399 -12.64 -32.83 -4.64
CA PHE A 399 -13.05 -33.88 -5.58
C PHE A 399 -12.87 -33.51 -7.06
N TYR A 400 -12.43 -32.28 -7.36
CA TYR A 400 -12.23 -31.78 -8.72
C TYR A 400 -10.91 -31.01 -8.80
N ASP A 401 -10.15 -31.26 -9.87
CA ASP A 401 -8.92 -30.50 -10.17
C ASP A 401 -9.28 -29.09 -10.67
N ARG A 402 -8.68 -28.08 -10.05
CA ARG A 402 -8.88 -26.67 -10.40
C ARG A 402 -7.57 -25.92 -10.25
N GLU A 403 -7.44 -24.86 -11.05
CA GLU A 403 -6.35 -23.91 -10.90
C GLU A 403 -6.34 -23.33 -9.48
N THR A 404 -5.18 -23.39 -8.82
CA THR A 404 -5.03 -22.89 -7.45
C THR A 404 -5.09 -21.36 -7.44
N LYS A 405 -5.87 -20.81 -6.51
CA LYS A 405 -6.07 -19.37 -6.33
C LYS A 405 -5.97 -19.02 -4.86
N ASN A 406 -5.39 -17.87 -4.56
CA ASN A 406 -5.39 -17.30 -3.22
C ASN A 406 -6.36 -16.12 -3.13
N CYS A 407 -6.48 -15.53 -1.94
CA CYS A 407 -7.35 -14.39 -1.67
C CYS A 407 -7.09 -13.22 -2.63
N LEU A 408 -5.82 -12.92 -2.92
CA LEU A 408 -5.40 -11.81 -3.77
C LEU A 408 -5.75 -12.04 -5.24
N THR A 409 -5.61 -13.27 -5.74
CA THR A 409 -5.93 -13.58 -7.13
C THR A 409 -7.42 -13.34 -7.43
N CYS A 410 -8.31 -13.63 -6.48
CA CYS A 410 -9.75 -13.43 -6.65
C CYS A 410 -10.22 -12.01 -6.27
N HIS A 411 -9.72 -11.44 -5.17
CA HIS A 411 -10.22 -10.16 -4.64
C HIS A 411 -9.39 -8.93 -5.02
N MET A 412 -8.19 -9.14 -5.58
CA MET A 412 -7.32 -8.09 -6.12
C MET A 412 -6.85 -8.46 -7.54
N PRO A 413 -7.77 -8.71 -8.49
CA PRO A 413 -7.41 -9.12 -9.84
C PRO A 413 -6.54 -8.06 -10.52
N SER A 414 -5.72 -8.48 -11.49
CA SER A 414 -4.95 -7.56 -12.32
C SER A 414 -5.88 -6.72 -13.18
N VAL A 415 -5.72 -5.39 -13.15
CA VAL A 415 -6.52 -4.43 -13.92
C VAL A 415 -5.62 -3.43 -14.64
N PRO A 416 -5.99 -2.95 -15.84
CA PRO A 416 -5.21 -1.94 -16.55
C PRO A 416 -5.04 -0.66 -15.71
N SER A 417 -3.85 -0.07 -15.75
CA SER A 417 -3.54 1.18 -15.04
C SER A 417 -2.30 1.87 -15.61
N GLN A 418 -2.24 3.19 -15.45
CA GLN A 418 -1.07 4.00 -15.79
C GLN A 418 -0.28 4.47 -14.56
N ASP A 419 -0.61 3.95 -13.37
CA ASP A 419 0.11 4.23 -12.12
C ASP A 419 1.60 3.90 -12.27
N LYS A 420 2.49 4.71 -11.70
CA LYS A 420 3.96 4.58 -11.88
C LYS A 420 4.57 3.29 -11.32
N GLY A 421 3.80 2.52 -10.55
CA GLY A 421 4.15 1.19 -10.03
C GLY A 421 3.48 0.03 -10.76
N ASN A 422 2.92 0.25 -11.95
CA ASN A 422 2.33 -0.82 -12.77
C ASN A 422 3.39 -1.82 -13.24
N ASP A 423 2.94 -3.04 -13.49
CA ASP A 423 3.69 -4.12 -14.11
C ASP A 423 3.05 -4.40 -15.48
N ASP A 424 3.77 -4.06 -16.56
CA ASP A 424 3.32 -4.14 -17.95
C ASP A 424 1.93 -3.51 -18.23
N GLY A 425 1.65 -2.36 -17.60
CA GLY A 425 0.39 -1.64 -17.74
C GLY A 425 -0.73 -2.15 -16.83
N PHE A 426 -0.44 -3.04 -15.87
CA PHE A 426 -1.41 -3.60 -14.93
C PHE A 426 -1.03 -3.34 -13.47
N VAL A 427 -2.05 -3.19 -12.63
CA VAL A 427 -1.92 -3.17 -11.16
C VAL A 427 -2.87 -4.16 -10.54
N LYS A 428 -2.66 -4.52 -9.27
CA LYS A 428 -3.66 -5.27 -8.50
C LYS A 428 -4.78 -4.35 -8.09
N SER A 429 -6.02 -4.75 -8.36
CA SER A 429 -7.21 -3.97 -8.02
C SER A 429 -7.33 -3.78 -6.50
N HIS A 430 -7.59 -2.55 -6.08
CA HIS A 430 -7.87 -2.17 -4.69
C HIS A 430 -9.35 -1.87 -4.45
N ARG A 431 -10.24 -2.33 -5.34
CA ARG A 431 -11.69 -2.19 -5.20
C ARG A 431 -12.30 -3.15 -4.19
N PHE A 432 -11.67 -4.31 -4.01
CA PHE A 432 -12.17 -5.40 -3.15
C PHE A 432 -13.65 -5.71 -3.40
N ALA A 433 -14.05 -5.77 -4.67
CA ALA A 433 -15.45 -5.96 -5.07
C ALA A 433 -15.94 -7.36 -4.64
N VAL A 434 -17.05 -7.38 -3.90
CA VAL A 434 -17.70 -8.56 -3.34
C VAL A 434 -19.21 -8.31 -3.24
N ALA A 435 -19.92 -8.93 -2.28
CA ALA A 435 -21.37 -8.85 -2.17
C ALA A 435 -21.96 -7.50 -1.69
N ASN A 436 -21.15 -6.55 -1.22
CA ASN A 436 -21.67 -5.30 -0.67
C ASN A 436 -22.06 -4.31 -1.79
N THR A 437 -23.36 -4.19 -2.05
CA THR A 437 -23.95 -3.19 -2.94
C THR A 437 -24.54 -1.99 -2.17
N ALA A 438 -24.88 -2.17 -0.90
CA ALA A 438 -25.52 -1.13 -0.08
C ALA A 438 -24.60 0.08 0.15
N MET A 439 -23.34 -0.14 0.52
CA MET A 439 -22.40 0.94 0.79
C MET A 439 -22.11 1.82 -0.43
N PRO A 440 -21.66 1.29 -1.58
CA PRO A 440 -21.43 2.13 -2.75
C PRO A 440 -22.71 2.80 -3.28
N PHE A 441 -23.89 2.24 -3.01
CA PHE A 441 -25.17 2.91 -3.30
C PHE A 441 -25.39 4.14 -2.41
N ILE A 442 -25.28 4.01 -1.09
CA ILE A 442 -25.57 5.12 -0.16
C ILE A 442 -24.48 6.20 -0.15
N THR A 443 -23.24 5.86 -0.51
CA THR A 443 -22.12 6.82 -0.59
C THR A 443 -21.96 7.44 -1.97
N GLY A 444 -22.76 7.03 -2.96
CA GLY A 444 -22.76 7.62 -4.30
C GLY A 444 -21.56 7.21 -5.16
N HIS A 445 -21.12 5.96 -5.07
CA HIS A 445 -20.03 5.39 -5.87
C HIS A 445 -20.56 4.41 -6.93
N PRO A 446 -21.12 4.91 -8.05
CA PRO A 446 -21.76 4.06 -9.07
C PRO A 446 -20.79 3.09 -9.75
N LYS A 447 -19.51 3.47 -9.89
CA LYS A 447 -18.47 2.61 -10.47
C LYS A 447 -18.23 1.38 -9.58
N GLN A 448 -18.03 1.58 -8.28
CA GLN A 448 -17.91 0.49 -7.32
C GLN A 448 -19.17 -0.37 -7.24
N LEU A 449 -20.37 0.24 -7.27
CA LEU A 449 -21.64 -0.48 -7.29
C LEU A 449 -21.75 -1.39 -8.52
N ALA A 450 -21.45 -0.85 -9.71
CA ALA A 450 -21.46 -1.62 -10.95
C ALA A 450 -20.44 -2.77 -10.91
N THR A 451 -19.21 -2.52 -10.42
CA THR A 451 -18.20 -3.56 -10.25
C THR A 451 -18.66 -4.66 -9.28
N ALA A 452 -19.31 -4.32 -8.17
CA ALA A 452 -19.85 -5.30 -7.23
C ALA A 452 -20.98 -6.14 -7.88
N GLN A 453 -21.88 -5.52 -8.64
CA GLN A 453 -22.94 -6.22 -9.37
C GLN A 453 -22.40 -7.13 -10.47
N GLU A 454 -21.37 -6.69 -11.20
CA GLU A 454 -20.69 -7.51 -12.21
C GLU A 454 -19.98 -8.70 -11.56
N PHE A 455 -19.29 -8.48 -10.45
CA PHE A 455 -18.65 -9.55 -9.66
C PHE A 455 -19.68 -10.60 -9.21
N LEU A 456 -20.85 -10.17 -8.72
CA LEU A 456 -21.94 -11.06 -8.30
C LEU A 456 -22.59 -11.82 -9.47
N LYS A 457 -22.49 -11.32 -10.70
CA LYS A 457 -23.02 -11.97 -11.91
C LYS A 457 -21.99 -12.89 -12.59
N ASN A 458 -20.75 -12.91 -12.13
CA ASN A 458 -19.64 -13.62 -12.77
C ASN A 458 -19.59 -15.12 -12.39
N ASP A 459 -20.66 -15.86 -12.69
CA ASP A 459 -20.78 -17.32 -12.50
C ASP A 459 -20.37 -17.80 -11.08
N ILE A 460 -20.69 -17.02 -10.04
CA ILE A 460 -20.35 -17.37 -8.65
C ILE A 460 -21.31 -18.42 -8.07
N ALA A 461 -22.54 -18.49 -8.59
CA ALA A 461 -23.57 -19.44 -8.20
C ALA A 461 -24.33 -19.95 -9.43
N ALA A 462 -24.91 -21.15 -9.32
CA ALA A 462 -25.91 -21.66 -10.25
C ALA A 462 -27.18 -22.04 -9.49
N VAL A 463 -28.30 -21.94 -10.20
CA VAL A 463 -29.63 -22.33 -9.75
C VAL A 463 -30.21 -23.23 -10.83
N ASP A 464 -30.48 -24.49 -10.49
CA ASP A 464 -31.00 -25.50 -11.41
C ASP A 464 -32.28 -26.10 -10.83
N ILE A 465 -33.30 -26.30 -11.68
CA ILE A 465 -34.47 -27.09 -11.31
C ILE A 465 -34.09 -28.56 -11.50
N PHE A 466 -33.93 -29.28 -10.39
CA PHE A 466 -33.49 -30.66 -10.39
C PHE A 466 -34.64 -31.64 -10.68
N GLU A 467 -35.83 -31.35 -10.15
CA GLU A 467 -37.01 -32.17 -10.37
C GLU A 467 -38.27 -31.30 -10.30
N VAL A 468 -39.27 -31.65 -11.12
CA VAL A 468 -40.64 -31.12 -11.00
C VAL A 468 -41.60 -32.28 -10.84
N GLN A 469 -42.57 -32.16 -9.95
CA GLN A 469 -43.63 -33.15 -9.78
C GLN A 469 -44.99 -32.47 -9.90
N VAL A 470 -45.91 -33.09 -10.65
CA VAL A 470 -47.31 -32.64 -10.74
C VAL A 470 -48.21 -33.77 -10.23
N ASN A 471 -48.98 -33.50 -9.18
CA ASN A 471 -49.83 -34.50 -8.51
C ASN A 471 -49.05 -35.79 -8.15
N GLY A 472 -47.82 -35.64 -7.67
CA GLY A 472 -46.92 -36.75 -7.30
C GLY A 472 -46.25 -37.48 -8.47
N LYS A 473 -46.52 -37.08 -9.74
CA LYS A 473 -45.85 -37.64 -10.91
C LYS A 473 -44.62 -36.80 -11.27
N LYS A 474 -43.45 -37.43 -11.23
CA LYS A 474 -42.17 -36.83 -11.66
C LYS A 474 -42.20 -36.47 -13.15
N MET A 475 -41.68 -35.29 -13.43
CA MET A 475 -41.57 -34.69 -14.76
C MET A 475 -40.11 -34.31 -14.99
N ASP A 476 -39.68 -34.35 -16.24
CA ASP A 476 -38.40 -33.78 -16.65
C ASP A 476 -38.48 -32.24 -16.50
N PRO A 477 -37.57 -31.58 -15.75
CA PRO A 477 -37.56 -30.13 -15.57
C PRO A 477 -37.52 -29.32 -16.87
N GLU A 478 -36.96 -29.87 -17.94
CA GLU A 478 -36.90 -29.20 -19.26
C GLU A 478 -38.15 -29.44 -20.11
N SER A 479 -39.02 -30.37 -19.70
CA SER A 479 -40.24 -30.71 -20.44
C SER A 479 -41.38 -29.73 -20.17
N ALA A 480 -42.25 -29.55 -21.16
CA ALA A 480 -43.46 -28.75 -20.99
C ALA A 480 -44.36 -29.38 -19.90
N LEU A 481 -44.74 -28.57 -18.91
CA LEU A 481 -45.69 -29.00 -17.89
C LEU A 481 -47.06 -29.33 -18.52
N PRO A 482 -47.80 -30.31 -17.97
CA PRO A 482 -49.17 -30.55 -18.38
C PRO A 482 -50.04 -29.31 -18.11
N VAL A 483 -51.23 -29.27 -18.72
CA VAL A 483 -52.22 -28.23 -18.40
C VAL A 483 -52.61 -28.37 -16.93
N LEU A 484 -52.22 -27.40 -16.12
CA LEU A 484 -52.53 -27.35 -14.70
C LEU A 484 -53.95 -26.82 -14.48
N SER A 485 -54.69 -27.48 -13.60
CA SER A 485 -56.03 -27.10 -13.16
C SER A 485 -56.00 -26.62 -11.69
N PRO A 486 -56.95 -25.77 -11.26
CA PRO A 486 -57.09 -25.42 -9.85
C PRO A 486 -57.22 -26.69 -8.99
N GLY A 487 -56.35 -26.83 -7.99
CA GLY A 487 -56.28 -28.00 -7.12
C GLY A 487 -55.13 -28.96 -7.45
N ASP A 488 -54.47 -28.81 -8.60
CA ASP A 488 -53.24 -29.55 -8.89
C ASP A 488 -52.09 -29.10 -7.97
N GLU A 489 -51.34 -30.07 -7.45
CA GLU A 489 -50.15 -29.84 -6.64
C GLU A 489 -48.90 -29.88 -7.51
N VAL A 490 -48.09 -28.83 -7.44
CA VAL A 490 -46.79 -28.74 -8.13
C VAL A 490 -45.69 -28.62 -7.09
N ALA A 491 -44.77 -29.59 -7.07
CA ALA A 491 -43.56 -29.56 -6.26
C ALA A 491 -42.34 -29.38 -7.16
N MET A 492 -41.37 -28.58 -6.72
CA MET A 492 -40.13 -28.32 -7.44
C MET A 492 -38.94 -28.48 -6.49
N ASP A 493 -37.97 -29.32 -6.87
CA ASP A 493 -36.70 -29.42 -6.17
C ASP A 493 -35.69 -28.54 -6.90
N ILE A 494 -35.14 -27.56 -6.18
CA ILE A 494 -34.21 -26.58 -6.73
C ILE A 494 -32.83 -26.77 -6.10
N MET A 495 -31.82 -26.94 -6.93
CA MET A 495 -30.43 -27.04 -6.51
C MET A 495 -29.75 -25.69 -6.67
N VAL A 496 -29.21 -25.15 -5.58
CA VAL A 496 -28.39 -23.94 -5.59
C VAL A 496 -26.94 -24.32 -5.28
N SER A 497 -26.04 -24.01 -6.20
CA SER A 497 -24.64 -24.46 -6.16
C SER A 497 -23.66 -23.28 -6.08
N ASN A 498 -22.69 -23.35 -5.17
CA ASN A 498 -21.52 -22.49 -5.18
C ASN A 498 -20.53 -22.99 -6.24
N LYS A 499 -20.23 -22.16 -7.25
CA LYS A 499 -19.42 -22.57 -8.40
C LYS A 499 -17.98 -22.06 -8.35
N ASN A 500 -17.79 -20.75 -8.26
CA ASN A 500 -16.48 -20.11 -8.43
C ASN A 500 -16.03 -19.32 -7.19
N VAL A 501 -16.56 -19.66 -6.02
CA VAL A 501 -16.18 -19.06 -4.74
C VAL A 501 -15.47 -20.10 -3.89
N GLY A 502 -14.23 -19.79 -3.50
CA GLY A 502 -13.40 -20.71 -2.71
C GLY A 502 -13.83 -20.84 -1.24
N HIS A 503 -14.76 -20.02 -0.77
CA HIS A 503 -15.32 -20.09 0.58
C HIS A 503 -16.84 -20.21 0.50
N SER A 504 -17.54 -20.24 1.64
CA SER A 504 -19.00 -20.33 1.65
C SER A 504 -19.65 -19.19 0.86
N LEU A 505 -20.82 -19.44 0.27
CA LEU A 505 -21.58 -18.45 -0.47
C LEU A 505 -23.07 -18.53 -0.05
N PRO A 506 -23.64 -17.47 0.52
CA PRO A 506 -22.98 -16.24 0.98
C PRO A 506 -22.05 -16.48 2.20
N SER A 507 -21.09 -15.58 2.40
CA SER A 507 -20.19 -15.56 3.56
C SER A 507 -20.01 -14.12 4.06
N GLY A 508 -19.07 -13.90 4.99
CA GLY A 508 -18.89 -12.62 5.66
C GLY A 508 -20.08 -12.32 6.56
N THR A 509 -20.72 -11.17 6.38
CA THR A 509 -21.86 -10.74 7.21
C THR A 509 -23.17 -11.35 6.74
N ASN A 510 -23.20 -12.68 6.67
CA ASN A 510 -24.36 -13.48 6.26
C ASN A 510 -25.54 -13.42 7.25
N ASP A 511 -25.34 -12.80 8.41
CA ASP A 511 -26.36 -12.45 9.39
C ASP A 511 -27.19 -11.22 8.97
N SER A 512 -26.73 -10.46 7.98
CA SER A 512 -27.32 -9.18 7.57
C SER A 512 -27.34 -8.93 6.07
N ASN A 513 -26.52 -9.63 5.29
CA ASN A 513 -26.69 -9.66 3.84
C ASN A 513 -27.93 -10.49 3.49
N GLU A 514 -28.76 -9.98 2.60
CA GLU A 514 -29.99 -10.66 2.16
C GLU A 514 -29.73 -11.40 0.85
N TRP A 515 -29.62 -12.72 0.96
CA TRP A 515 -29.58 -13.65 -0.17
C TRP A 515 -30.81 -14.53 -0.07
N TRP A 516 -31.64 -14.57 -1.11
CA TRP A 516 -32.82 -15.41 -1.15
C TRP A 516 -33.04 -15.95 -2.56
N LEU A 517 -33.82 -17.02 -2.65
CA LEU A 517 -34.27 -17.58 -3.91
C LEU A 517 -35.65 -17.02 -4.26
N GLU A 518 -35.78 -16.42 -5.44
CA GLU A 518 -37.07 -16.06 -6.02
C GLU A 518 -37.48 -17.13 -7.05
N VAL A 519 -38.69 -17.68 -6.88
CA VAL A 519 -39.27 -18.71 -7.76
C VAL A 519 -40.66 -18.25 -8.18
N GLN A 520 -40.96 -18.34 -9.47
CA GLN A 520 -42.28 -17.99 -10.01
C GLN A 520 -42.82 -19.09 -10.92
N LEU A 521 -44.10 -19.42 -10.73
CA LEU A 521 -44.89 -20.18 -11.69
C LEU A 521 -45.67 -19.18 -12.54
N GLN A 522 -45.38 -19.12 -13.84
CA GLN A 522 -46.03 -18.18 -14.76
C GLN A 522 -47.01 -18.91 -15.68
N GLY A 523 -48.16 -18.28 -15.95
CA GLY A 523 -49.10 -18.77 -16.96
C GLY A 523 -48.68 -18.40 -18.38
N ASN A 524 -49.44 -18.88 -19.38
CA ASN A 524 -49.14 -18.62 -20.82
C ASN A 524 -49.11 -17.14 -21.21
N SER A 525 -49.69 -16.24 -20.40
CA SER A 525 -49.63 -14.79 -20.61
C SER A 525 -48.37 -14.13 -20.04
N GLY A 526 -47.46 -14.90 -19.42
CA GLY A 526 -46.28 -14.39 -18.70
C GLY A 526 -46.59 -13.80 -17.33
N LYS A 527 -47.85 -13.83 -16.88
CA LYS A 527 -48.24 -13.37 -15.55
C LYS A 527 -47.93 -14.46 -14.51
N ALA A 528 -47.26 -14.07 -13.43
CA ALA A 528 -47.05 -14.94 -12.27
C ALA A 528 -48.41 -15.38 -11.68
N LEU A 529 -48.59 -16.69 -11.54
CA LEU A 529 -49.73 -17.34 -10.89
C LEU A 529 -49.42 -17.62 -9.43
N LEU A 530 -48.19 -18.07 -9.15
CA LEU A 530 -47.63 -18.27 -7.82
C LEU A 530 -46.21 -17.73 -7.81
N SER A 531 -45.78 -17.17 -6.68
CA SER A 531 -44.42 -16.69 -6.48
C SER A 531 -44.00 -16.88 -5.03
N SER A 532 -42.74 -17.23 -4.82
CA SER A 532 -42.06 -17.12 -3.53
C SER A 532 -40.80 -16.30 -3.72
N GLY A 533 -40.50 -15.41 -2.78
CA GLY A 533 -39.33 -14.51 -2.86
C GLY A 533 -39.51 -13.26 -3.71
N ALA A 534 -40.72 -12.99 -4.23
CA ALA A 534 -41.01 -11.71 -4.86
C ALA A 534 -40.95 -10.56 -3.84
N LEU A 535 -40.55 -9.37 -4.29
CA LEU A 535 -40.60 -8.17 -3.46
C LEU A 535 -42.04 -7.63 -3.36
N THR A 536 -42.46 -7.30 -2.15
CA THR A 536 -43.69 -6.57 -1.86
C THR A 536 -43.61 -5.12 -2.35
N GLU A 537 -44.74 -4.40 -2.35
CA GLU A 537 -44.77 -2.96 -2.67
C GLU A 537 -43.83 -2.14 -1.76
N SER A 538 -43.67 -2.56 -0.50
CA SER A 538 -42.75 -2.00 0.49
C SER A 538 -41.29 -2.43 0.31
N LYS A 539 -40.97 -3.19 -0.74
CA LYS A 539 -39.63 -3.75 -1.03
C LYS A 539 -39.11 -4.74 0.02
N GLU A 540 -40.03 -5.38 0.74
CA GLU A 540 -39.69 -6.51 1.60
C GLU A 540 -39.80 -7.80 0.78
N VAL A 541 -38.89 -8.74 0.99
CA VAL A 541 -39.00 -10.07 0.38
C VAL A 541 -40.18 -10.80 1.02
N ASP A 542 -40.96 -11.52 0.21
CA ASP A 542 -42.00 -12.41 0.70
C ASP A 542 -41.51 -13.28 1.88
N SER A 543 -42.28 -13.26 2.96
CA SER A 543 -42.05 -14.04 4.19
C SER A 543 -41.89 -15.55 3.99
N THR A 544 -42.39 -16.10 2.87
CA THR A 544 -42.25 -17.53 2.55
C THR A 544 -40.95 -17.89 1.83
N ALA A 545 -40.13 -16.90 1.46
CA ALA A 545 -38.93 -17.10 0.66
C ALA A 545 -37.85 -17.91 1.40
N HIS A 546 -37.11 -18.72 0.64
CA HIS A 546 -35.93 -19.38 1.17
C HIS A 546 -34.75 -18.40 1.21
N PHE A 547 -34.29 -18.05 2.42
CA PHE A 547 -33.12 -17.21 2.64
C PHE A 547 -31.86 -18.03 2.92
N PHE A 548 -30.77 -17.67 2.25
CA PHE A 548 -29.42 -18.15 2.55
C PHE A 548 -28.76 -17.22 3.56
N LYS A 549 -29.08 -17.38 4.85
CA LYS A 549 -28.56 -16.52 5.93
C LYS A 549 -28.27 -17.31 7.19
N VAL A 550 -27.58 -16.69 8.13
CA VAL A 550 -27.49 -17.21 9.50
C VAL A 550 -28.34 -16.39 10.43
N ILE A 551 -28.98 -17.05 11.38
CA ILE A 551 -29.74 -16.39 12.45
C ILE A 551 -28.89 -16.46 13.71
N LEU A 552 -28.42 -15.31 14.15
CA LEU A 552 -27.72 -15.17 15.42
C LEU A 552 -28.75 -15.01 16.53
N ILE A 553 -28.62 -15.81 17.59
CA ILE A 553 -29.56 -15.87 18.70
C ILE A 553 -28.84 -15.43 19.99
N ASP A 554 -29.51 -14.61 20.81
CA ASP A 554 -29.03 -14.17 22.12
C ASP A 554 -29.35 -15.19 23.24
N GLU A 555 -28.97 -14.87 24.47
CA GLU A 555 -29.20 -15.75 25.63
C GLU A 555 -30.68 -15.99 25.95
N ASN A 556 -31.56 -15.09 25.52
CA ASN A 556 -33.01 -15.11 25.76
C ASN A 556 -33.79 -15.71 24.58
N ALA A 557 -33.11 -16.40 23.67
CA ALA A 557 -33.66 -16.92 22.42
C ALA A 557 -34.20 -15.84 21.44
N GLY A 558 -33.81 -14.57 21.64
CA GLY A 558 -34.11 -13.48 20.72
C GLY A 558 -33.14 -13.41 19.55
N THR A 559 -33.56 -12.86 18.41
CA THR A 559 -32.67 -12.64 17.26
C THR A 559 -31.76 -11.43 17.48
N VAL A 560 -30.46 -11.62 17.27
CA VAL A 560 -29.45 -10.56 17.26
C VAL A 560 -29.50 -9.84 15.92
N ASN A 561 -30.14 -8.67 15.89
CA ASN A 561 -30.37 -7.90 14.65
C ASN A 561 -29.68 -6.52 14.64
N LYS A 562 -28.93 -6.17 15.70
CA LYS A 562 -28.19 -4.89 15.80
C LYS A 562 -26.69 -5.04 15.57
N ARG A 563 -26.25 -6.20 15.08
CA ARG A 563 -24.83 -6.60 15.00
C ARG A 563 -24.07 -6.49 16.33
N ASN A 564 -24.79 -6.66 17.43
CA ASN A 564 -24.29 -6.75 18.79
C ASN A 564 -23.70 -8.14 19.07
N VAL A 565 -22.54 -8.41 18.45
CA VAL A 565 -21.84 -9.70 18.51
C VAL A 565 -21.49 -10.16 19.93
N GLN A 566 -21.36 -9.22 20.86
CA GLN A 566 -21.15 -9.50 22.29
C GLN A 566 -22.33 -10.23 22.93
N ASN A 567 -23.55 -10.05 22.41
CA ASN A 567 -24.77 -10.72 22.91
C ASN A 567 -25.06 -12.04 22.20
N TRP A 568 -24.28 -12.40 21.18
CA TRP A 568 -24.49 -13.65 20.45
C TRP A 568 -24.32 -14.82 21.44
N TYR A 569 -25.21 -15.80 21.39
CA TYR A 569 -25.17 -17.00 22.23
C TYR A 569 -25.08 -18.28 21.38
N ALA A 570 -25.94 -18.38 20.36
CA ALA A 570 -26.00 -19.51 19.44
C ALA A 570 -26.27 -19.06 18.00
N THR A 571 -26.04 -19.95 17.03
CA THR A 571 -26.35 -19.73 15.61
C THR A 571 -27.36 -20.79 15.19
N ALA A 572 -28.45 -20.35 14.57
CA ALA A 572 -29.34 -21.21 13.79
C ALA A 572 -29.02 -21.02 12.30
N LEU A 573 -29.02 -22.12 11.57
CA LEU A 573 -28.80 -22.18 10.12
C LEU A 573 -30.14 -22.29 9.40
#